data_AF-A0A485AHU9-F1
#
_entry.id   AF-A0A485AHU9-F1
#
_cell.length_a   1.000
_cell.length_b   1.000
_cell.length_c   1.000
_cell.angle_alpha   90.00
_cell.angle_beta   90.00
_cell.angle_gamma   90.00
#
_symmetry.space_group_name_H-M   'P 1'
#
loop_
_entity.id
_entity.type
_entity.pdbx_description
1 polymer ?
#
loop_
_entity_poly.entity_id
_entity_poly.type
_entity_poly.pdbx_seq_one_letter_code
_entity_poly.pdbx_strand_id
1 'polypeptide(L)'
;MNNGWDAFSIPKEVARSLIAMHVKRGDSIYFVTGRSPTKTETVSKTLQDDFLIPATSMNPVIFAGDHPGQNSKTQWLKEKNVRVFYGDSDNDITAAREVGARGIRVLRASNSTYRPLPQAGAFNEEVIVNSEY
;
A
#
# COMPACT_ATOMS: atom_id res chain seq x y z
N MET A 1 2.65 -2.94 18.53
CA MET A 1 3.89 -3.62 18.12
C MET A 1 3.71 -4.04 16.66
N ASN A 2 4.54 -3.57 15.74
CA ASN A 2 4.47 -3.94 14.31
C ASN A 2 5.35 -5.15 13.95
N ASN A 3 5.78 -5.93 14.95
CA ASN A 3 6.71 -7.04 14.75
C ASN A 3 5.98 -8.36 14.94
N GLY A 4 6.17 -9.28 13.99
CA GLY A 4 5.75 -10.68 14.09
C GLY A 4 4.31 -11.00 13.69
N TRP A 5 3.36 -10.08 13.84
CA TRP A 5 1.95 -10.35 13.50
C TRP A 5 1.69 -10.52 12.01
N ASP A 6 2.55 -9.95 11.16
CA ASP A 6 2.44 -10.07 9.72
C ASP A 6 2.66 -11.51 9.21
N ALA A 7 3.19 -12.42 10.05
CA ALA A 7 3.25 -13.85 9.75
C ALA A 7 1.85 -14.51 9.62
N PHE A 8 0.79 -13.84 10.10
CA PHE A 8 -0.60 -14.28 9.98
C PHE A 8 -1.38 -13.47 8.94
N SER A 9 -0.74 -12.48 8.30
CA SER A 9 -1.35 -11.72 7.20
C SER A 9 -1.47 -12.62 5.97
N ILE A 10 -2.59 -12.52 5.26
CA ILE A 10 -2.84 -13.28 4.04
C ILE A 10 -2.52 -12.38 2.85
N PRO A 11 -1.53 -12.72 2.00
CA PRO A 11 -1.22 -11.93 0.81
C PRO A 11 -2.40 -11.95 -0.18
N LYS A 12 -2.73 -10.79 -0.72
CA LYS A 12 -3.81 -10.66 -1.70
C LYS A 12 -3.36 -11.03 -3.11
N GLU A 13 -4.18 -11.76 -3.85
CA GLU A 13 -3.86 -12.19 -5.22
C GLU A 13 -3.72 -11.01 -6.19
N VAL A 14 -4.52 -9.95 -6.00
CA VAL A 14 -4.36 -8.71 -6.77
C VAL A 14 -2.98 -8.07 -6.55
N ALA A 15 -2.44 -8.12 -5.33
CA ALA A 15 -1.14 -7.55 -5.03
C ALA A 15 -0.02 -8.37 -5.67
N ARG A 16 -0.12 -9.72 -5.68
CA ARG A 16 0.81 -10.58 -6.45
C ARG A 16 0.88 -10.16 -7.91
N SER A 17 -0.29 -9.97 -8.53
CA SER A 17 -0.41 -9.60 -9.93
C SER A 17 0.18 -8.21 -10.23
N LEU A 18 -0.15 -7.22 -9.40
CA LEU A 18 0.36 -5.85 -9.54
C LEU A 18 1.87 -5.77 -9.36
N ILE A 19 2.40 -6.43 -8.32
CA ILE A 19 3.83 -6.44 -8.03
C ILE A 19 4.59 -7.13 -9.15
N ALA A 20 4.14 -8.30 -9.62
CA ALA A 20 4.77 -8.99 -10.75
C ALA A 20 4.78 -8.13 -12.02
N MET A 21 3.70 -7.38 -12.28
CA MET A 21 3.60 -6.46 -13.40
C MET A 21 4.60 -5.29 -13.28
N HIS A 22 4.72 -4.68 -12.11
CA HIS A 22 5.69 -3.60 -11.86
C HIS A 22 7.15 -4.08 -11.91
N VAL A 23 7.45 -5.27 -11.38
CA VAL A 23 8.76 -5.91 -11.51
C VAL A 23 9.10 -6.13 -12.97
N LYS A 24 8.18 -6.66 -13.79
CA LYS A 24 8.39 -6.87 -15.23
C LYS A 24 8.67 -5.56 -15.98
N ARG A 25 8.11 -4.44 -15.53
CA ARG A 25 8.35 -3.10 -16.10
C ARG A 25 9.69 -2.49 -15.67
N GLY A 26 10.35 -3.05 -14.65
CA GLY A 26 11.54 -2.47 -14.05
C GLY A 26 11.23 -1.26 -13.15
N ASP A 27 10.01 -1.15 -12.65
CA ASP A 27 9.61 -0.06 -11.77
C ASP A 27 10.21 -0.24 -10.36
N SER A 28 10.53 0.87 -9.67
CA SER A 28 10.88 0.86 -8.25
C SER A 28 9.63 0.72 -7.39
N ILE A 29 9.60 -0.26 -6.48
CA ILE A 29 8.42 -0.57 -5.66
C ILE A 29 8.63 -0.07 -4.23
N TYR A 30 7.68 0.73 -3.74
CA TYR A 30 7.64 1.24 -2.37
C TYR A 30 6.35 0.82 -1.67
N PHE A 31 6.44 0.55 -0.38
CA PHE A 31 5.29 0.33 0.50
C PHE A 31 5.20 1.46 1.51
N VAL A 32 4.06 2.17 1.55
CA VAL A 32 3.82 3.30 2.44
C VAL A 32 2.61 3.02 3.33
N THR A 33 2.85 2.78 4.61
CA THR A 33 1.84 2.36 5.57
C THR A 33 1.58 3.41 6.64
N GLY A 34 0.32 3.51 7.08
CA GLY A 34 -0.07 4.36 8.22
C GLY A 34 0.29 3.75 9.58
N ARG A 35 0.84 2.54 9.62
CA ARG A 35 1.32 1.95 10.88
C ARG A 35 2.45 2.79 11.47
N SER A 36 2.47 2.97 12.79
CA SER A 36 3.49 3.74 13.51
C SER A 36 4.88 3.09 13.41
N PRO A 37 5.98 3.83 13.29
CA PRO A 37 7.32 3.23 13.26
C PRO A 37 7.67 2.50 14.57
N THR A 38 8.50 1.47 14.47
CA THR A 38 9.04 0.69 15.59
C THR A 38 10.57 0.66 15.52
N LYS A 39 11.24 0.30 16.63
CA LYS A 39 12.72 0.21 16.68
C LYS A 39 13.30 -0.75 15.64
N THR A 40 12.59 -1.83 15.38
CA THR A 40 12.88 -2.84 14.35
C THR A 40 11.57 -3.18 13.65
N GLU A 41 11.64 -3.74 12.44
CA GLU A 41 10.48 -4.18 11.67
C GLU A 41 10.83 -5.42 10.84
N THR A 42 9.84 -6.29 10.60
CA THR A 42 9.98 -7.51 9.77
C THR A 42 9.04 -7.50 8.55
N VAL A 43 8.33 -6.40 8.34
CA VAL A 43 7.31 -6.25 7.30
C VAL A 43 7.97 -6.20 5.93
N SER A 44 9.10 -5.49 5.79
CA SER A 44 9.87 -5.48 4.54
C SER A 44 10.24 -6.89 4.11
N LYS A 45 10.76 -7.71 5.03
CA LYS A 45 11.11 -9.10 4.73
C LYS A 45 9.88 -9.93 4.36
N THR A 46 8.78 -9.79 5.11
CA THR A 46 7.53 -10.51 4.84
C THR A 46 7.00 -10.20 3.44
N LEU A 47 6.93 -8.92 3.06
CA LEU A 47 6.48 -8.49 1.74
C LEU A 47 7.40 -8.99 0.62
N GLN A 48 8.71 -8.96 0.85
CA GLN A 48 9.67 -9.46 -0.13
C GLN A 48 9.49 -10.95 -0.38
N ASP A 49 9.38 -11.74 0.70
CA ASP A 49 9.26 -13.20 0.64
C ASP A 49 7.89 -13.61 0.07
N ASP A 50 6.79 -13.02 0.55
CA ASP A 50 5.43 -13.38 0.13
C ASP A 50 5.15 -13.05 -1.33
N PHE A 51 5.66 -11.91 -1.82
CA PHE A 51 5.41 -11.45 -3.20
C PHE A 51 6.58 -11.72 -4.16
N LEU A 52 7.61 -12.45 -3.72
CA LEU A 52 8.78 -12.82 -4.52
C LEU A 52 9.45 -11.59 -5.18
N ILE A 53 9.57 -10.50 -4.43
CA ILE A 53 10.11 -9.24 -4.96
C ILE A 53 11.64 -9.35 -5.08
N PRO A 54 12.23 -9.14 -6.26
CA PRO A 54 13.68 -9.11 -6.39
C PRO A 54 14.30 -8.05 -5.49
N ALA A 55 15.46 -8.35 -4.90
CA ALA A 55 16.14 -7.42 -3.99
C ALA A 55 16.45 -6.05 -4.63
N THR A 56 16.62 -6.00 -5.95
CA THR A 56 16.84 -4.77 -6.72
C THR A 56 15.60 -3.89 -6.85
N SER A 57 14.40 -4.46 -6.70
CA SER A 57 13.12 -3.74 -6.80
C SER A 57 12.50 -3.44 -5.43
N MET A 58 12.95 -4.14 -4.38
CA MET A 58 12.44 -4.00 -3.03
C MET A 58 13.07 -2.80 -2.31
N ASN A 59 12.24 -1.99 -1.65
CA ASN A 59 12.67 -0.91 -0.77
C ASN A 59 12.15 -1.16 0.66
N PRO A 60 12.86 -0.70 1.72
CA PRO A 60 12.34 -0.76 3.08
C PRO A 60 10.95 -0.11 3.20
N VAL A 61 10.06 -0.74 3.97
CA VAL A 61 8.71 -0.22 4.21
C VAL A 61 8.78 1.14 4.89
N ILE A 62 7.99 2.08 4.38
CA ILE A 62 7.87 3.43 4.93
C ILE A 62 6.70 3.43 5.94
N PHE A 63 7.02 3.55 7.22
CA PHE A 63 6.07 3.67 8.32
C PHE A 63 5.74 5.15 8.55
N ALA A 64 4.76 5.66 7.82
CA ALA A 64 4.36 7.06 7.86
C ALA A 64 3.64 7.46 9.16
N GLY A 65 3.14 6.47 9.92
CA GLY A 65 2.29 6.71 11.08
C GLY A 65 0.91 7.24 10.69
N ASP A 66 0.06 7.44 11.69
CA ASP A 66 -1.27 8.02 11.53
C ASP A 66 -1.40 9.22 12.47
N HIS A 67 -1.76 10.36 11.90
CA HIS A 67 -1.87 11.63 12.61
C HIS A 67 -3.23 12.24 12.30
N PRO A 68 -4.15 12.35 13.28
CA PRO A 68 -5.47 12.91 13.05
C PRO A 68 -5.41 14.27 12.36
N GLY A 69 -6.16 14.42 11.26
CA GLY A 69 -6.20 15.66 10.47
C GLY A 69 -5.06 15.84 9.46
N GLN A 70 -4.12 14.90 9.36
CA GLN A 70 -3.02 14.95 8.40
C GLN A 70 -2.91 13.64 7.61
N ASN A 71 -2.77 13.74 6.29
CA ASN A 71 -2.41 12.60 5.47
C ASN A 71 -0.89 12.41 5.49
N SER A 72 -0.40 11.55 6.38
CA SER A 72 1.03 11.29 6.57
C SER A 72 1.72 10.69 5.35
N LYS A 73 0.97 10.13 4.38
CA LYS A 73 1.54 9.49 3.19
C LYS A 73 1.97 10.50 2.13
N THR A 74 1.30 11.65 2.03
CA THR A 74 1.51 12.65 0.97
C THR A 74 2.98 13.03 0.82
N GLN A 75 3.66 13.37 1.93
CA GLN A 75 5.07 13.75 1.90
C GLN A 75 5.96 12.64 1.35
N TRP A 76 5.74 11.40 1.77
CA TRP A 76 6.51 10.25 1.30
C TRP A 76 6.30 9.96 -0.19
N LEU A 77 5.06 10.07 -0.69
CA LEU A 77 4.79 9.90 -2.11
C LEU A 77 5.51 10.96 -2.95
N LYS A 78 5.54 12.21 -2.47
CA LYS A 78 6.28 13.30 -3.11
C LYS A 78 7.79 13.05 -3.11
N GLU A 79 8.37 12.72 -1.95
CA GLU A 79 9.80 12.49 -1.79
C GLU A 79 10.33 11.31 -2.63
N LYS A 80 9.52 10.25 -2.77
CA LYS A 80 9.85 9.07 -3.58
C LYS A 80 9.45 9.21 -5.05
N ASN A 81 8.93 10.38 -5.46
CA ASN A 81 8.43 10.64 -6.82
C ASN A 81 7.45 9.56 -7.31
N VAL A 82 6.56 9.09 -6.43
CA VAL A 82 5.59 8.04 -6.74
C VAL A 82 4.67 8.51 -7.87
N ARG A 83 4.53 7.69 -8.91
CA ARG A 83 3.69 8.00 -10.09
C ARG A 83 2.34 7.31 -10.08
N VAL A 84 2.26 6.14 -9.45
CA VAL A 84 1.03 5.35 -9.26
C VAL A 84 1.02 4.87 -7.82
N PHE A 85 -0.10 5.04 -7.12
CA PHE A 85 -0.25 4.60 -5.74
C PHE A 85 -1.52 3.78 -5.57
N TYR A 86 -1.36 2.58 -5.00
CA TYR A 86 -2.45 1.65 -4.78
C TYR A 86 -2.81 1.62 -3.29
N GLY A 87 -4.11 1.64 -2.99
CA GLY A 87 -4.57 1.50 -1.62
C GLY A 87 -6.07 1.29 -1.52
N ASP A 88 -6.53 0.88 -0.36
CA ASP A 88 -7.94 0.59 -0.10
C ASP A 88 -8.68 1.73 0.58
N SER A 89 -7.96 2.65 1.25
CA SER A 89 -8.55 3.73 2.03
C SER A 89 -8.63 5.05 1.27
N ASP A 90 -9.53 5.93 1.70
CA ASP A 90 -9.70 7.25 1.08
C ASP A 90 -8.45 8.12 1.23
N ASN A 91 -7.70 7.92 2.31
CA ASN A 91 -6.41 8.56 2.52
C ASN A 91 -5.37 8.12 1.47
N ASP A 92 -5.43 6.90 0.95
CA ASP A 92 -4.52 6.47 -0.11
C ASP A 92 -4.79 7.22 -1.41
N ILE A 93 -6.06 7.35 -1.77
CA ILE A 93 -6.47 8.02 -3.01
C ILE A 93 -6.22 9.53 -2.92
N THR A 94 -6.53 10.15 -1.78
CA THR A 94 -6.28 11.58 -1.59
C THR A 94 -4.78 11.91 -1.52
N ALA A 95 -3.96 11.07 -0.88
CA ALA A 95 -2.49 11.25 -0.89
C ALA A 95 -1.93 11.23 -2.31
N ALA A 96 -2.38 10.29 -3.14
CA ALA A 96 -1.95 10.20 -4.53
C ALA A 96 -2.34 11.45 -5.33
N ARG A 97 -3.59 11.90 -5.20
CA ARG A 97 -4.10 13.10 -5.89
C ARG A 97 -3.34 14.36 -5.51
N GLU A 98 -3.05 14.53 -4.22
CA GLU A 98 -2.37 15.71 -3.70
C GLU A 98 -0.97 15.88 -4.30
N VAL A 99 -0.27 14.79 -4.60
CA VAL A 99 1.04 14.82 -5.26
C VAL A 99 0.98 14.68 -6.78
N GLY A 100 -0.21 14.65 -7.38
CA GLY A 100 -0.39 14.46 -8.83
C GLY A 100 -0.06 13.05 -9.33
N ALA A 101 -0.05 12.06 -8.44
CA ALA A 101 0.08 10.64 -8.80
C ALA A 101 -1.27 10.03 -9.18
N ARG A 102 -1.23 8.95 -9.96
CA ARG A 102 -2.42 8.16 -10.29
C ARG A 102 -2.79 7.28 -9.09
N GLY A 103 -3.82 7.66 -8.33
CA GLY A 103 -4.39 6.85 -7.26
C GLY A 103 -5.32 5.77 -7.82
N ILE A 104 -5.08 4.50 -7.50
CA ILE A 104 -5.89 3.36 -7.94
C ILE A 104 -6.37 2.57 -6.72
N ARG A 105 -7.68 2.34 -6.63
CA ARG A 105 -8.32 1.69 -5.50
C ARG A 105 -8.22 0.16 -5.58
N VAL A 106 -7.86 -0.46 -4.46
CA VAL A 106 -8.02 -1.88 -4.18
C VAL A 106 -9.19 -2.07 -3.22
N LEU A 107 -10.03 -3.09 -3.43
CA LEU A 107 -11.18 -3.35 -2.55
C LEU A 107 -10.72 -3.88 -1.20
N ARG A 108 -11.21 -3.28 -0.11
CA ARG A 108 -11.05 -3.85 1.24
C ARG A 108 -11.92 -5.10 1.36
N ALA A 109 -11.34 -6.20 1.85
CA ALA A 109 -12.04 -7.47 2.00
C ALA A 109 -13.29 -7.33 2.87
N SER A 110 -14.38 -7.99 2.46
CA SER A 110 -15.65 -7.95 3.18
C SER A 110 -15.57 -8.60 4.57
N ASN A 111 -14.54 -9.39 4.88
CA ASN A 111 -14.27 -9.95 6.21
C ASN A 111 -13.25 -9.14 7.04
N SER A 112 -12.75 -8.02 6.52
CA SER A 112 -11.85 -7.12 7.27
C SER A 112 -12.51 -6.64 8.56
N THR A 113 -11.75 -6.63 9.65
CA THR A 113 -12.19 -6.04 10.93
C THR A 113 -12.15 -4.51 10.90
N TYR A 114 -11.42 -3.90 9.95
CA TYR A 114 -11.39 -2.45 9.80
C TYR A 114 -12.66 -1.96 9.09
N ARG A 115 -13.59 -1.42 9.89
CA ARG A 115 -14.91 -0.92 9.49
C ARG A 115 -15.07 0.58 9.77
N PRO A 116 -15.99 1.28 9.05
CA PRO A 116 -16.78 0.80 7.91
C PRO A 116 -15.91 0.49 6.68
N LEU A 117 -16.49 -0.19 5.68
CA LEU A 117 -15.81 -0.36 4.39
C LEU A 117 -15.76 1.00 3.66
N PRO A 118 -14.62 1.37 3.06
CA PRO A 118 -14.52 2.55 2.22
C PRO A 118 -15.46 2.46 1.00
N GLN A 119 -15.93 3.60 0.52
CA GLN A 119 -16.71 3.67 -0.72
C GLN A 119 -15.75 3.73 -1.92
N ALA A 120 -15.35 2.57 -2.41
CA ALA A 120 -14.44 2.46 -3.55
C ALA A 120 -15.01 3.20 -4.79
N GLY A 121 -14.25 4.12 -5.37
CA GLY A 121 -14.68 4.96 -6.49
C GLY A 121 -15.32 6.29 -6.09
N ALA A 122 -15.43 6.60 -4.79
CA ALA A 122 -16.06 7.83 -4.30
C ALA A 122 -15.41 9.13 -4.82
N PHE A 123 -14.16 9.07 -5.28
CA PHE A 123 -13.49 10.22 -5.86
C PHE A 123 -13.49 10.21 -7.40
N ASN A 124 -14.16 9.26 -8.05
CA ASN A 124 -14.02 8.92 -9.48
C ASN A 124 -12.62 8.39 -9.85
N GLU A 125 -11.95 7.73 -8.91
CA GLU A 125 -10.72 6.97 -9.18
C GLU A 125 -11.01 5.60 -9.83
N GLU A 126 -10.00 5.03 -10.47
CA GLU A 126 -10.08 3.66 -10.96
C GLU A 126 -10.11 2.67 -9.80
N VAL A 127 -10.95 1.64 -9.92
CA VAL A 127 -11.07 0.56 -8.95
C VAL A 127 -10.74 -0.76 -9.63
N ILE A 128 -9.80 -1.52 -9.07
CA ILE A 128 -9.44 -2.82 -9.62
C ILE A 128 -10.55 -3.82 -9.31
N VAL A 129 -11.07 -4.48 -10.34
CA VAL A 129 -12.09 -5.53 -10.20
C VAL A 129 -11.56 -6.74 -9.43
N ASN A 130 -12.43 -7.42 -8.68
CA ASN A 130 -12.11 -8.65 -7.94
C ASN A 130 -10.85 -8.54 -7.08
N SER A 131 -10.63 -7.36 -6.50
CA SER A 131 -9.40 -7.02 -5.78
C SER A 131 -9.54 -7.17 -4.27
N GLU A 132 -10.62 -7.78 -3.79
CA GLU A 132 -10.89 -8.02 -2.38
C GLU A 132 -10.11 -9.21 -1.79
N TYR A 133 -9.61 -10.12 -2.62
CA TYR A 133 -8.84 -11.32 -2.25
C TYR A 133 -7.40 -11.33 -2.82
#